data_AF-R7UH18-F1
#
_entry.id   AF-R7UH18-F1
#
_cell.length_a   1.000
_cell.length_b   1.000
_cell.length_c   1.000
_cell.angle_alpha   90.00
_cell.angle_beta   90.00
_cell.angle_gamma   90.00
#
_symmetry.space_group_name_H-M   'P 1'
#
loop_
_entity.id
_entity.type
_entity.pdbx_description
1 polymer ?
#
loop_
_entity_poly.entity_id
_entity_poly.type
_entity_poly.pdbx_seq_one_letter_code
_entity_poly.pdbx_strand_id
1 'polypeptide(L)'
;MMIAAFGHMTGYNGSFAFSKPGDKYGGVSFVGMRVCCACLGSCLIPISFGSTWLLTKRLNAAVFSSIIVLCDTGVLTLSQYILLDTPLLFFIMAAAFCLLMF
;
A
#
# COMPACT_ATOMS: atom_id res chain seq x y z
N MET A 1 -0.25 -6.91 12.45
CA MET A 1 0.94 -7.78 12.62
C MET A 1 1.94 -7.70 11.46
N MET A 2 1.52 -7.46 10.21
CA MET A 2 2.44 -7.39 9.06
C MET A 2 3.50 -6.28 9.17
N ILE A 3 3.11 -5.06 9.56
CA ILE A 3 4.05 -3.93 9.73
C ILE A 3 5.13 -4.26 10.77
N ALA A 4 4.77 -4.94 11.86
CA ALA A 4 5.71 -5.38 12.88
C ALA A 4 6.67 -6.47 12.36
N ALA A 5 6.20 -7.37 11.50
CA ALA A 5 7.05 -8.38 10.87
C ALA A 5 8.10 -7.76 9.93
N PHE A 6 7.70 -6.78 9.12
CA PHE A 6 8.65 -6.02 8.29
C PHE A 6 9.59 -5.15 9.14
N GLY A 7 9.12 -4.63 10.26
CA GLY A 7 9.97 -4.01 11.28
C GLY A 7 11.05 -4.96 11.80
N HIS A 8 10.65 -6.16 12.22
CA HIS A 8 11.59 -7.17 12.72
C HIS A 8 12.61 -7.58 11.64
N MET A 9 12.16 -7.78 10.40
CA MET A 9 13.04 -8.12 9.27
C MET A 9 14.05 -7.00 8.93
N THR A 10 13.73 -5.75 9.27
CA THR A 10 14.59 -4.58 9.06
C THR A 10 15.40 -4.20 10.31
N GLY A 11 15.47 -5.10 11.30
CA GLY A 11 16.29 -4.95 12.50
C GLY A 11 15.67 -4.05 13.57
N TYR A 12 14.36 -3.81 13.51
CA TYR A 12 13.67 -3.01 14.52
C TYR A 12 13.37 -3.82 15.79
N ASN A 13 14.07 -3.53 16.88
CA ASN A 13 13.94 -4.22 18.18
C ASN A 13 12.77 -3.71 19.06
N GLY A 14 11.90 -2.84 18.57
CA GLY A 14 10.79 -2.31 19.38
C GLY A 14 11.17 -1.27 20.43
N SER A 15 12.43 -0.81 20.44
CA SER A 15 12.98 0.10 21.45
C SER A 15 12.37 1.51 21.44
N PHE A 16 11.63 1.88 20.39
CA PHE A 16 10.99 3.20 20.28
C PHE A 16 9.46 3.08 20.30
N ALA A 17 8.82 3.72 21.28
CA ALA A 17 7.37 3.78 21.34
C ALA A 17 6.88 4.95 20.47
N PHE A 18 6.13 4.67 19.41
CA PHE A 18 5.49 5.69 18.57
C PHE A 18 4.24 6.25 19.27
N SER A 19 4.45 7.03 20.33
CA SER A 19 3.35 7.54 21.18
C SER A 19 2.82 8.90 20.72
N LYS A 20 3.67 9.77 20.13
CA LYS A 20 3.27 11.09 19.66
C LYS A 20 3.65 11.31 18.19
N PRO A 21 2.74 11.84 17.35
CA PRO A 21 3.08 12.30 16.00
C PRO A 21 4.09 13.45 16.08
N GLY A 22 5.21 13.35 15.35
CA GLY A 22 6.23 14.40 15.27
C GLY A 22 7.50 14.18 16.11
N ASP A 23 7.59 13.08 16.87
CA ASP A 23 8.82 12.74 17.58
C ASP A 23 9.95 12.44 16.60
N LYS A 24 11.14 13.02 16.85
CA LYS A 24 12.32 12.79 16.01
C LYS A 24 12.77 11.34 16.15
N TYR A 25 12.89 10.67 15.01
CA TYR A 25 13.36 9.29 14.92
C TYR A 25 14.85 9.21 15.24
N GLY A 26 15.19 8.96 16.51
CA GLY A 26 16.56 8.85 16.99
C GLY A 26 17.29 7.60 16.49
N GLY A 27 17.59 7.52 15.19
CA GLY A 27 18.37 6.43 14.58
C GLY A 27 17.63 5.10 14.37
N VAL A 28 16.31 5.07 14.60
CA VAL A 28 15.49 3.87 14.40
C VAL A 28 15.27 3.56 12.91
N SER A 29 15.31 2.29 12.55
CA SER A 29 15.14 1.78 11.17
C SER A 29 13.67 1.81 10.69
N PHE A 30 13.05 2.99 10.65
CA PHE A 30 11.66 3.16 10.19
C PHE A 30 11.50 3.07 8.66
N VAL A 31 12.61 3.17 7.91
CA VAL A 31 12.62 3.15 6.44
C VAL A 31 12.05 1.83 5.91
N GLY A 32 12.39 0.71 6.55
CA GLY A 32 11.89 -0.62 6.16
C GLY A 32 10.37 -0.73 6.22
N MET A 33 9.75 -0.18 7.26
CA MET A 33 8.30 -0.14 7.41
C MET A 33 7.64 0.74 6.34
N ARG A 34 8.25 1.89 5.99
CA ARG A 34 7.75 2.76 4.92
C ARG A 34 7.84 2.12 3.56
N VAL A 35 8.96 1.48 3.24
CA VAL A 35 9.15 0.78 1.96
C VAL A 35 8.13 -0.33 1.81
N CYS A 36 7.83 -1.09 2.87
CA CYS A 36 6.76 -2.08 2.84
C CYS A 36 5.39 -1.46 2.47
N CYS A 37 5.00 -0.36 3.11
CA CYS A 37 3.74 0.32 2.78
C CYS A 37 3.74 0.88 1.35
N ALA A 38 4.84 1.49 0.91
CA ALA A 38 4.97 2.01 -0.45
C ALA A 38 4.90 0.89 -1.50
N CYS A 39 5.52 -0.27 -1.26
CA CYS A 39 5.44 -1.43 -2.14
C CYS A 39 4.00 -1.94 -2.26
N LEU A 40 3.30 -2.13 -1.15
CA LEU A 40 1.90 -2.55 -1.16
C LEU A 40 0.97 -1.51 -1.82
N GLY A 41 1.23 -0.23 -1.58
CA GLY A 41 0.54 0.88 -2.24
C GLY A 41 0.75 0.88 -3.75
N SER A 42 1.99 0.62 -4.21
CA SER A 42 2.30 0.54 -5.64
C SER A 42 1.60 -0.64 -6.33
N CYS A 43 1.35 -1.73 -5.62
CA CYS A 43 0.61 -2.88 -6.14
C CYS A 43 -0.90 -2.60 -6.35
N LEU A 44 -1.46 -1.53 -5.80
CA LEU A 44 -2.86 -1.14 -6.05
C LEU A 44 -3.09 -0.78 -7.53
N ILE A 45 -2.10 -0.17 -8.17
CA ILE A 45 -2.18 0.30 -9.56
C ILE A 45 -2.37 -0.87 -10.55
N PRO A 46 -1.52 -1.93 -10.55
CA PRO A 46 -1.73 -3.08 -11.43
C PRO A 46 -2.99 -3.89 -11.08
N ILE A 47 -3.40 -3.95 -9.81
CA ILE A 47 -4.67 -4.61 -9.42
C ILE A 47 -5.87 -3.84 -9.98
N SER A 48 -5.87 -2.51 -9.90
CA SER A 48 -6.93 -1.68 -10.49
C SER A 48 -7.03 -1.90 -12.00
N PHE A 49 -5.88 -1.94 -12.70
CA PHE A 49 -5.83 -2.25 -14.13
C PHE A 49 -6.45 -3.63 -14.43
N GLY A 50 -6.05 -4.66 -13.68
CA GLY A 50 -6.54 -6.02 -13.84
C GLY A 50 -8.05 -6.14 -13.60
N SER A 51 -8.57 -5.49 -12.56
CA SER A 51 -10.01 -5.49 -12.25
C SER A 51 -10.81 -4.86 -13.39
N THR A 52 -10.43 -3.68 -13.87
CA THR A 52 -11.15 -3.02 -14.98
C THR A 52 -11.02 -3.80 -16.29
N TRP A 53 -9.88 -4.45 -16.52
CA TRP A 53 -9.70 -5.33 -17.68
C TRP A 53 -10.68 -6.51 -17.67
N LEU A 54 -10.89 -7.16 -16.53
CA LEU A 54 -11.86 -8.25 -16.36
C LEU A 54 -13.30 -7.79 -16.65
N LEU A 55 -13.71 -6.60 -16.18
CA LEU A 55 -15.06 -6.09 -16.41
C LEU A 55 -15.31 -5.64 -17.86
N THR A 56 -14.41 -4.84 -18.43
CA THR A 56 -14.69 -4.12 -19.68
C THR A 56 -14.07 -4.78 -20.92
N LYS A 57 -13.01 -5.59 -20.76
CA LYS A 57 -12.20 -6.17 -21.85
C LYS A 57 -11.69 -5.14 -22.89
N ARG A 58 -11.52 -3.89 -22.47
CA ARG A 58 -11.00 -2.80 -23.30
C ARG A 58 -9.75 -2.21 -22.66
N LEU A 59 -8.68 -2.11 -23.45
CA LEU A 59 -7.39 -1.60 -22.99
C LEU A 59 -7.50 -0.14 -22.54
N ASN A 60 -8.19 0.70 -23.31
CA ASN A 60 -8.33 2.12 -23.00
C ASN A 60 -8.99 2.36 -21.64
N ALA A 61 -10.02 1.58 -21.29
CA ALA A 61 -10.70 1.69 -20.00
C ALA A 61 -9.80 1.24 -18.84
N ALA A 62 -9.06 0.14 -19.03
CA ALA A 62 -8.15 -0.39 -18.01
C ALA A 62 -6.97 0.56 -17.74
N VAL A 63 -6.35 1.10 -18.80
CA VAL A 63 -5.27 2.11 -18.68
C VAL A 63 -5.80 3.36 -17.98
N PHE A 64 -6.97 3.87 -18.40
CA PHE A 64 -7.55 5.07 -17.80
C PHE A 64 -7.84 4.89 -16.31
N SER A 65 -8.40 3.74 -15.89
CA SER A 65 -8.61 3.44 -14.48
C SER A 65 -7.31 3.42 -13.68
N SER A 66 -6.26 2.77 -14.20
CA SER A 66 -4.96 2.71 -13.51
C SER A 66 -4.31 4.09 -13.36
N ILE A 67 -4.48 4.99 -14.34
CA ILE A 67 -3.96 6.37 -14.28
C ILE A 67 -4.72 7.19 -13.22
N ILE A 68 -6.04 7.04 -13.13
CA ILE A 68 -6.84 7.73 -12.11
C ILE A 68 -6.35 7.36 -10.71
N VAL A 69 -6.13 6.07 -10.44
CA VAL A 69 -5.64 5.60 -9.14
C VAL A 69 -4.20 6.04 -8.89
N LEU A 70 -3.35 6.06 -9.93
CA LEU A 70 -1.97 6.55 -9.81
C LEU A 70 -1.90 8.05 -9.48
N CYS A 71 -2.78 8.85 -10.07
CA CYS A 71 -2.84 10.30 -9.85
C CYS A 71 -3.66 10.69 -8.61
N ASP A 72 -4.21 9.74 -7.86
CA ASP A 72 -4.93 10.03 -6.63
C ASP A 72 -3.96 10.41 -5.51
N THR A 73 -3.98 11.70 -5.16
CA THR A 73 -3.18 12.26 -4.07
C THR A 73 -3.47 11.60 -2.71
N GLY A 74 -4.67 11.07 -2.49
CA GLY A 74 -5.02 10.36 -1.26
C GLY A 74 -4.24 9.05 -1.13
N VAL A 75 -4.23 8.24 -2.18
CA VAL A 75 -3.47 6.97 -2.20
C VAL A 75 -1.97 7.23 -2.08
N LEU A 76 -1.46 8.24 -2.78
CA LEU A 76 -0.05 8.63 -2.70
C LEU A 76 0.36 9.01 -1.28
N THR A 77 -0.41 9.89 -0.62
CA THR A 77 -0.09 10.32 0.75
C THR A 77 -0.19 9.17 1.76
N LEU A 78 -1.22 8.32 1.69
CA LEU A 78 -1.36 7.15 2.57
C LEU A 78 -0.21 6.14 2.42
N SER A 79 0.26 5.93 1.18
CA SER A 79 1.35 4.98 0.90
C SER A 79 2.72 5.40 1.47
N GLN A 80 2.93 6.70 1.71
CA GLN A 80 4.18 7.24 2.24
C GLN A 80 4.33 7.07 3.77
N TYR A 81 3.21 6.93 4.48
CA TYR A 81 3.19 6.79 5.93
C TYR A 81 3.06 5.33 6.37
N ILE A 82 3.48 5.03 7.60
CA ILE A 82 3.37 3.70 8.21
C ILE A 82 1.94 3.55 8.79
N LEU A 83 0.93 3.71 7.94
CA LEU A 83 -0.47 3.53 8.31
C LEU A 83 -0.95 2.12 7.95
N LEU A 84 -1.95 1.64 8.70
CA LEU A 84 -2.61 0.36 8.46
C LEU A 84 -3.48 0.39 7.18
N ASP A 85 -3.85 1.58 6.71
CA ASP A 85 -4.77 1.76 5.59
C ASP A 85 -4.21 1.17 4.30
N THR A 86 -2.93 1.32 4.01
CA THR A 86 -2.32 0.83 2.76
C THR A 86 -2.39 -0.71 2.63
N PRO A 87 -1.99 -1.50 3.65
CA PRO A 87 -2.28 -2.93 3.69
C PRO A 87 -3.75 -3.31 3.54
N LEU A 88 -4.65 -2.57 4.21
CA LEU A 88 -6.07 -2.85 4.20
C LEU A 88 -6.67 -2.63 2.81
N LEU A 89 -6.36 -1.50 2.18
CA LEU A 89 -6.71 -1.17 0.80
C LEU A 89 -6.21 -2.24 -0.18
N PHE A 90 -4.96 -2.69 -0.03
CA PHE A 90 -4.39 -3.75 -0.86
C PHE A 90 -5.21 -5.04 -0.78
N PHE A 91 -5.53 -5.51 0.42
CA PHE A 91 -6.30 -6.75 0.58
C PHE A 91 -7.75 -6.64 0.10
N ILE A 92 -8.40 -5.48 0.27
CA ILE A 92 -9.76 -5.25 -0.24
C ILE A 92 -9.76 -5.31 -1.77
N MET A 93 -8.82 -4.61 -2.42
CA MET A 93 -8.70 -4.60 -3.88
C MET A 93 -8.31 -5.98 -4.44
N ALA A 94 -7.43 -6.70 -3.75
CA ALA A 94 -7.06 -8.07 -4.12
C ALA A 94 -8.24 -9.04 -3.97
N ALA A 95 -9.03 -8.91 -2.91
CA ALA A 95 -10.25 -9.73 -2.71
C ALA A 95 -11.30 -9.44 -3.79
N ALA A 96 -11.51 -8.17 -4.13
CA ALA A 96 -12.39 -7.78 -5.23
C ALA A 96 -11.90 -8.30 -6.58
N PHE A 97 -10.60 -8.20 -6.86
CA PHE A 97 -10.01 -8.76 -8.09
C PHE A 97 -10.19 -10.28 -8.17
N CYS A 98 -9.97 -10.99 -7.06
CA CYS A 98 -10.18 -12.44 -6.98
C CYS A 98 -11.64 -12.79 -7.25
N LEU A 99 -12.59 -12.07 -6.64
CA LEU A 99 -14.03 -12.24 -6.89
C LEU A 99 -14.39 -12.06 -8.37
N LEU A 100 -13.78 -11.09 -9.06
CA LEU A 100 -14.02 -10.84 -10.48
C LEU A 100 -13.43 -11.91 -11.42
N MET A 101 -12.48 -12.69 -10.92
CA MET A 101 -11.83 -13.74 -11.70
C MET A 101 -12.61 -15.06 -11.68
N PHE A 102 -13.49 -15.26 -10.68
CA PHE A 102 -14.38 -16.41 -10.54
C PHE A 102 -15.78 -16.13 -11.09
#